data_AF-A0A264Y5A9-F1
#
_entry.id   AF-A0A264Y5A9-F1
#
_cell.length_a   1.000
_cell.length_b   1.000
_cell.length_c   1.000
_cell.angle_alpha   90.00
_cell.angle_beta   90.00
_cell.angle_gamma   90.00
#
_symmetry.space_group_name_H-M   'P 1'
#
loop_
_entity.id
_entity.type
_entity.pdbx_description
1 polymer ?
#
loop_
_entity_poly.entity_id
_entity_poly.type
_entity_poly.pdbx_seq_one_letter_code
_entity_poly.pdbx_strand_id
1 'polypeptide(L)'
;MKYETEIIRVLHAAGQEGLSVQKISLHVRNACSSLFEPLDMEEVHRYVQAWLARNVKGCCPMVLRTARRGVYVINMESRKVRQLELEFLDTDEPQTIGDECADNVSDEELQLTFL
;
A
#
# COMPACT_ATOMS: atom_id res chain seq x y z
N MET A 1 1.58 15.00 6.18
CA MET A 1 0.68 13.99 5.57
C MET A 1 1.54 12.95 4.87
N LYS A 2 1.48 11.68 5.28
CA LYS A 2 2.32 10.58 4.75
C LYS A 2 1.80 10.00 3.41
N TYR A 3 0.82 10.65 2.79
CA TYR A 3 0.13 10.13 1.59
C TYR A 3 1.07 9.90 0.41
N GLU A 4 2.00 10.81 0.15
CA GLU A 4 2.91 10.67 -1.01
C GLU A 4 3.78 9.41 -0.88
N THR A 5 4.35 9.20 0.31
CA THR A 5 5.14 8.01 0.63
C THR A 5 4.33 6.73 0.43
N GLU A 6 3.10 6.67 0.96
CA GLU A 6 2.23 5.51 0.81
C GLU A 6 1.76 5.28 -0.64
N ILE A 7 1.50 6.34 -1.41
CA ILE A 7 1.18 6.23 -2.85
C ILE A 7 2.35 5.59 -3.59
N ILE A 8 3.58 6.02 -3.29
CA ILE A 8 4.79 5.49 -3.95
C ILE A 8 5.03 4.03 -3.53
N ARG A 9 4.91 3.71 -2.24
CA ARG A 9 5.04 2.34 -1.73
C ARG A 9 4.05 1.39 -2.37
N VAL A 10 2.76 1.76 -2.44
CA VAL A 10 1.74 0.87 -3.00
C VAL A 10 1.91 0.67 -4.51
N LEU A 11 2.35 1.70 -5.24
CA LEU A 11 2.63 1.59 -6.67
C LEU A 11 3.91 0.81 -6.97
N HIS A 12 4.91 0.91 -6.09
CA HIS A 12 6.13 0.10 -6.15
C HIS A 12 5.80 -1.38 -5.94
N ALA A 13 5.05 -1.70 -4.88
CA ALA A 13 4.61 -3.07 -4.59
C ALA A 13 3.73 -3.68 -5.70
N ALA A 14 2.95 -2.86 -6.41
CA ALA A 14 2.13 -3.31 -7.54
C ALA A 14 2.94 -3.58 -8.83
N GLY A 15 4.19 -3.11 -8.90
CA GLY A 15 5.08 -3.32 -10.04
C GLY A 15 4.47 -2.89 -11.38
N GLN A 16 4.64 -3.72 -12.41
CA GLN A 16 4.23 -3.42 -13.79
C GLN A 16 2.72 -3.54 -14.03
N GLU A 17 1.97 -4.25 -13.19
CA GLU A 17 0.51 -4.34 -13.32
C GLU A 17 -0.16 -3.01 -12.98
N GLY A 18 0.42 -2.28 -12.04
CA GLY A 18 -0.08 -1.01 -11.56
C GLY A 18 -1.38 -1.12 -10.78
N LEU A 19 -1.90 0.03 -10.35
CA LEU A 19 -3.13 0.09 -9.56
C LEU A 19 -4.08 1.15 -10.08
N SER A 20 -5.38 0.89 -9.92
CA SER A 20 -6.40 1.90 -10.15
C SER A 20 -6.35 2.97 -9.07
N VAL A 21 -6.71 4.20 -9.42
CA VAL A 21 -6.81 5.31 -8.45
C VAL A 21 -7.62 4.90 -7.21
N GLN A 22 -8.74 4.19 -7.40
CA GLN A 22 -9.59 3.76 -6.30
C GLN A 22 -8.87 2.82 -5.33
N LYS A 23 -8.10 1.84 -5.83
CA LYS A 23 -7.31 0.95 -4.99
C LYS A 23 -6.21 1.72 -4.25
N ILE A 24 -5.51 2.62 -4.94
CA ILE A 24 -4.46 3.45 -4.34
C ILE A 24 -5.05 4.27 -3.18
N SER A 25 -6.17 4.95 -3.39
CA SER A 25 -6.83 5.74 -2.33
C SER A 25 -7.27 4.90 -1.14
N LEU A 26 -7.75 3.68 -1.38
CA LEU A 26 -8.12 2.76 -0.30
C LEU A 26 -6.91 2.36 0.54
N HIS A 27 -5.78 2.01 -0.10
CA HIS A 27 -4.54 1.69 0.60
C HIS A 27 -4.02 2.89 1.40
N VAL A 28 -3.98 4.07 0.80
CA VAL A 28 -3.51 5.29 1.46
C VAL A 28 -4.37 5.61 2.67
N ARG A 29 -5.71 5.54 2.54
CA ARG A 29 -6.60 5.74 3.68
C ARG A 29 -6.32 4.69 4.76
N ASN A 30 -6.28 3.42 4.40
CA ASN A 30 -6.11 2.35 5.40
C ASN A 30 -4.75 2.43 6.11
N ALA A 31 -3.70 2.87 5.41
CA ALA A 31 -2.35 3.02 5.99
C ALA A 31 -2.20 4.30 6.83
N CYS A 32 -2.92 5.38 6.49
CA CYS A 32 -2.79 6.67 7.16
C CYS A 32 -3.89 6.97 8.19
N SER A 33 -5.02 6.26 8.16
CA SER A 33 -6.08 6.39 9.17
C SER A 33 -5.65 5.71 10.46
N SER A 34 -5.77 6.42 11.56
CA SER A 34 -5.63 5.87 12.91
C SER A 34 -7.01 5.73 13.56
N LEU A 35 -7.11 4.91 14.61
CA LEU A 35 -8.34 4.74 15.39
C LEU A 35 -8.90 6.09 15.89
N PHE A 36 -8.03 7.04 16.19
CA PHE A 36 -8.40 8.35 16.74
C PHE A 36 -8.45 9.47 15.69
N GLU A 37 -8.05 9.19 14.45
CA GLU A 37 -8.01 10.16 13.36
C GLU A 37 -8.50 9.50 12.06
N PRO A 38 -9.83 9.33 11.91
CA PRO A 38 -10.40 8.74 10.71
C PRO A 38 -10.27 9.72 9.54
N LEU A 39 -9.63 9.27 8.46
CA LEU A 39 -9.50 10.05 7.25
C LEU A 39 -10.74 9.91 6.36
N ASP A 40 -11.21 11.05 5.85
CA ASP A 40 -12.26 11.08 4.85
C ASP A 40 -11.77 10.47 3.52
N MET A 41 -12.57 9.56 2.98
CA MET A 41 -12.27 8.89 1.73
C MET A 41 -12.28 9.83 0.53
N GLU A 42 -13.20 10.80 0.50
CA GLU A 42 -13.30 11.70 -0.63
C GLU A 42 -12.10 12.64 -0.70
N GLU A 43 -11.66 13.15 0.44
CA GLU A 43 -10.45 13.96 0.54
C GLU A 43 -9.20 13.18 0.11
N VAL A 44 -9.00 11.96 0.64
CA VAL A 44 -7.87 11.11 0.24
C VAL A 44 -7.92 10.82 -1.26
N HIS A 45 -9.09 10.48 -1.80
CA HIS A 45 -9.24 10.18 -3.22
C HIS A 45 -8.89 11.39 -4.10
N ARG A 46 -9.37 12.59 -3.73
CA ARG A 46 -9.06 13.84 -4.44
C ARG A 46 -7.56 14.15 -4.40
N TYR A 47 -6.92 13.94 -3.25
CA TYR A 47 -5.49 14.13 -3.09
C TYR A 47 -4.70 13.18 -3.99
N VAL A 48 -5.01 11.88 -3.96
CA VAL A 48 -4.34 10.85 -4.77
C VAL A 48 -4.48 11.17 -6.26
N GLN A 49 -5.68 11.53 -6.73
CA GLN A 49 -5.91 11.95 -8.12
C GLN A 49 -5.03 13.13 -8.52
N ALA A 50 -5.00 14.19 -7.69
CA ALA A 50 -4.21 15.38 -7.96
C ALA A 50 -2.70 15.06 -7.95
N TRP A 51 -2.22 14.23 -7.04
CA TRP A 51 -0.82 13.83 -6.97
C TRP A 51 -0.42 13.01 -8.21
N LEU A 52 -1.20 12.00 -8.59
CA LEU A 52 -0.93 11.19 -9.79
C LEU A 52 -0.93 12.04 -11.06
N ALA A 53 -1.90 12.95 -11.21
CA ALA A 53 -1.98 13.81 -12.39
C ALA A 53 -0.79 14.77 -12.53
N ARG A 54 -0.25 15.28 -11.40
CA ARG A 54 0.94 16.14 -11.37
C ARG A 54 2.21 15.37 -11.72
N ASN A 55 2.36 14.14 -11.23
CA ASN A 55 3.60 13.37 -11.34
C ASN A 55 3.74 12.52 -12.60
N VAL A 56 2.72 12.50 -13.46
CA VAL A 56 2.82 12.02 -14.86
C VAL A 56 3.46 13.06 -15.77
N LYS A 57 3.40 14.35 -15.44
CA LYS A 57 3.87 15.44 -16.30
C LYS A 57 5.29 15.86 -15.89
N GLY A 58 6.22 15.89 -16.84
CA GLY A 58 7.58 16.42 -16.64
C GLY A 58 8.65 15.65 -17.40
N CYS A 59 9.90 16.12 -17.35
CA CYS A 59 11.04 15.47 -18.02
C CYS A 59 11.42 14.12 -17.37
N CYS A 60 11.05 13.91 -16.10
CA CYS A 60 11.33 12.69 -15.34
C CYS A 60 10.08 12.29 -14.53
N PRO A 61 9.04 11.72 -15.16
CA PRO A 61 7.81 11.34 -14.47
C PRO A 61 8.10 10.25 -13.44
N MET A 62 7.52 10.36 -12.24
CA MET A 62 7.64 9.32 -11.21
C MET A 62 6.61 8.20 -11.40
N VAL A 63 5.51 8.50 -12.09
CA VAL A 63 4.44 7.55 -12.39
C VAL A 63 4.04 7.64 -13.85
N LEU A 64 3.63 6.52 -14.43
CA LEU A 64 3.18 6.43 -15.81
C LEU A 64 1.72 6.00 -15.85
N ARG A 65 1.02 6.43 -16.90
CA ARG A 65 -0.33 5.93 -17.22
C ARG A 65 -0.17 4.66 -18.03
N THR A 66 -0.95 3.64 -17.68
CA THR A 66 -1.04 2.43 -18.50
C THR A 66 -2.06 2.61 -19.63
N ALA A 67 -2.17 1.61 -20.51
CA ALA A 67 -3.22 1.56 -21.53
C ALA A 67 -4.63 1.51 -20.92
N ARG A 68 -4.76 1.06 -19.67
CA ARG A 68 -6.04 0.98 -18.96
C ARG A 68 -6.34 2.33 -18.29
N ARG A 69 -7.51 2.88 -18.60
CA ARG A 69 -7.94 4.18 -18.04
C ARG A 69 -7.96 4.13 -16.51
N GLY A 70 -7.28 5.10 -15.90
CA GLY A 70 -7.26 5.26 -14.44
C GLY A 70 -6.34 4.28 -13.71
N VAL A 71 -5.51 3.51 -14.41
CA VAL A 71 -4.48 2.64 -13.83
C VAL A 71 -3.10 3.26 -14.03
N TYR A 72 -2.36 3.37 -12.94
CA TYR A 72 -1.05 3.99 -12.86
C TYR A 72 -0.01 2.98 -12.41
N VAL A 73 1.20 3.10 -12.94
CA VAL A 73 2.38 2.32 -12.57
C VAL A 73 3.49 3.26 -12.11
N ILE A 74 4.39 2.78 -11.26
CA ILE A 74 5.56 3.55 -10.89
C ILE A 74 6.63 3.49 -11.99
N ASN A 75 7.36 4.57 -12.19
CA ASN A 75 8.48 4.61 -13.13
C ASN A 75 9.79 4.22 -12.43
N MET A 76 10.16 2.94 -12.50
CA MET A 76 11.42 2.44 -11.90
C MET A 76 12.68 3.03 -12.55
N GLU A 77 12.59 3.58 -13.76
CA GLU A 77 13.73 4.23 -14.41
C GLU A 77 14.03 5.60 -13.78
N SER A 78 13.05 6.19 -13.09
CA SER A 78 13.20 7.48 -12.42
C SER A 78 14.21 7.40 -11.29
N ARG A 79 15.23 8.26 -11.34
CA ARG A 79 16.25 8.36 -10.26
C ARG A 79 15.62 8.64 -8.89
N LYS A 80 14.52 9.41 -8.86
CA LYS A 80 13.80 9.71 -7.61
C LYS A 80 13.15 8.47 -7.00
N VAL A 81 12.54 7.63 -7.83
CA VAL A 81 11.90 6.38 -7.39
C VAL A 81 12.96 5.42 -6.84
N ARG A 82 14.08 5.26 -7.54
CA ARG A 82 15.20 4.42 -7.06
C ARG A 82 15.83 4.90 -5.75
N GLN A 83 15.87 6.21 -5.51
CA GLN A 83 16.34 6.73 -4.22
C GLN A 83 15.36 6.39 -3.10
N LEU A 84 14.06 6.56 -3.33
CA LEU A 84 13.02 6.22 -2.34
C LEU A 84 12.98 4.72 -2.03
N GLU A 85 13.26 3.87 -3.01
CA GLU A 85 13.37 2.41 -2.79
C GLU A 85 14.43 2.07 -1.73
N LEU A 86 15.57 2.77 -1.74
CA LEU A 86 16.60 2.61 -0.70
C LEU A 86 16.09 3.05 0.68
N GLU A 87 15.36 4.17 0.73
CA GLU A 87 14.76 4.68 1.98
C GLU A 87 13.68 3.75 2.54
N PHE A 88 12.98 2.99 1.69
CA PHE A 88 12.00 2.01 2.12
C PHE A 88 12.64 0.81 2.80
N LEU A 89 13.76 0.30 2.26
CA LEU A 89 14.51 -0.82 2.85
C LEU A 89 15.00 -0.51 4.27
N ASP A 90 15.34 0.76 4.54
CA ASP A 90 15.78 1.20 5.87
C ASP A 90 14.63 1.36 6.87
N THR A 91 13.37 1.34 6.42
CA THR A 91 12.18 1.54 7.26
C THR A 91 11.45 0.23 7.58
N ASP A 92 11.83 -0.89 6.95
CA ASP A 92 11.31 -2.22 7.32
C ASP A 92 11.94 -2.66 8.64
N GLU A 93 11.52 -2.03 9.73
CA GLU A 93 11.58 -2.64 11.07
C GLU A 93 10.90 -4.02 10.97
N PRO A 94 11.52 -5.10 11.47
CA PRO A 94 10.99 -6.44 11.30
C PRO A 94 9.58 -6.50 11.87
N GLN A 95 8.58 -6.63 10.99
CA GLN A 95 7.29 -7.12 11.39
C GLN A 95 7.54 -8.51 11.96
N THR A 96 7.48 -8.64 13.28
CA THR A 96 7.41 -9.93 13.94
C THR A 96 6.21 -10.65 13.34
N ILE A 97 6.49 -11.55 12.40
CA ILE A 97 5.58 -12.63 12.05
C ILE A 97 5.40 -13.37 13.37
N GLY A 98 4.25 -13.15 14.01
CA GLY A 98 3.76 -14.03 15.05
C GLY A 98 3.55 -15.38 14.40
N ASP A 99 4.59 -16.20 14.47
CA ASP A 99 4.57 -17.59 14.08
C ASP A 99 3.71 -18.34 15.11
N GLU A 100 2.43 -18.48 14.83
CA GLU A 100 1.56 -19.43 15.51
C GLU A 100 0.92 -20.35 14.47
N CYS A 101 1.78 -21.08 13.75
CA CYS A 101 1.42 -22.33 13.10
C CYS A 101 1.82 -23.49 14.04
N ALA A 102 1.05 -23.76 15.08
CA ALA A 102 1.18 -25.01 15.84
C ALA A 102 -0.08 -25.84 15.66
N ASP A 103 -0.12 -26.59 14.56
CA ASP A 103 -0.85 -27.86 14.53
C ASP A 103 -0.30 -28.75 15.65
N ASN A 104 -1.10 -28.94 16.69
CA ASN A 104 -1.04 -30.16 17.50
C ASN A 104 -2.47 -30.66 17.63
N VAL A 105 -2.87 -31.49 16.67
CA VAL A 105 -3.89 -32.50 16.91
C VAL A 105 -3.38 -33.39 18.05
N SER A 106 -4.12 -33.43 19.15
CA SER A 106 -4.06 -34.53 20.09
C SER A 106 -5.50 -34.89 20.40
N ASP A 107 -5.89 -36.06 19.87
CA ASP A 107 -7.06 -36.81 20.31
C ASP A 107 -7.02 -36.99 21.84
N GLU A 108 -8.20 -37.23 22.42
CA GLU A 108 -8.54 -37.41 23.84
C GLU A 108 -9.07 -36.16 24.54
N GLU A 109 -10.40 -35.98 24.48
CA GLU A 109 -11.28 -36.05 25.67
C GLU A 109 -12.71 -35.65 25.24
N LEU A 110 -13.40 -36.58 24.56
CA LEU A 110 -14.85 -36.65 24.61
C LEU A 110 -15.21 -37.13 26.02
N GLN A 111 -15.51 -36.21 26.94
CA GLN A 111 -16.35 -36.51 28.10
C GLN A 111 -16.82 -35.24 28.83
N LEU A 112 -18.15 -35.10 28.87
CA LEU A 112 -18.95 -34.37 29.87
C LEU A 112 -18.74 -32.84 29.89
N THR A 113 -19.75 -32.01 29.59
CA THR A 113 -20.93 -31.89 30.47
C THR A 113 -22.05 -31.16 29.70
N PHE A 114 -23.10 -31.89 29.32
CA PHE A 114 -24.44 -31.31 29.34
C PHE A 114 -24.86 -31.24 30.80
N LEU A 115 -25.16 -30.03 31.28
CA LEU A 115 -26.15 -29.83 32.33
C LEU A 115 -27.05 -28.68 31.91
#